data_AF-A0A812JHJ8-F1
#
_entry.id   AF-A0A812JHJ8-F1
#
_cell.length_a   1.000
_cell.length_b   1.000
_cell.length_c   1.000
_cell.angle_alpha   90.00
_cell.angle_beta   90.00
_cell.angle_gamma   90.00
#
_symmetry.space_group_name_H-M   'P 1'
#
loop_
_entity.id
_entity.type
_entity.pdbx_description
1 polymer ?
#
loop_
_entity_poly.entity_id
_entity_poly.type
_entity_poly.pdbx_seq_one_letter_code
_entity_poly.pdbx_strand_id
1 'polypeptide(L)'
;MDLMPSFWGRSVASGGNLNHLHAVQLKGPRLDMKRLRVALDRLQAQHPRLRARLCFDACGQHYLVEDKTPLPIYEKMGQDLATMNLDLEAALLIPG
;
A
#
# COMPACT_ATOMS: atom_id res chain seq x y z
N MET A 1 -10.26 -19.15 8.02
CA MET A 1 -9.55 -17.87 7.85
C MET A 1 -8.26 -18.01 8.62
N ASP A 2 -7.11 -17.85 7.96
CA ASP A 2 -5.81 -17.87 8.64
C ASP A 2 -5.60 -16.51 9.30
N LEU A 3 -5.89 -16.46 10.60
CA LEU A 3 -5.71 -15.27 11.41
C LEU A 3 -4.22 -15.13 11.75
N MET A 4 -3.59 -14.04 11.29
CA MET A 4 -2.22 -13.73 11.71
C MET A 4 -2.25 -12.94 13.01
N PRO A 5 -1.46 -13.32 14.04
CA PRO A 5 -1.40 -12.56 15.28
C PRO A 5 -0.87 -11.14 15.01
N SER A 6 -1.65 -10.14 15.41
CA SER A 6 -1.25 -8.73 15.36
C SER A 6 -0.30 -8.39 16.51
N PHE A 7 0.79 -7.67 16.21
CA PHE A 7 1.82 -7.27 17.19
C PHE A 7 1.55 -5.91 17.87
N TRP A 8 0.41 -5.28 17.58
CA TRP A 8 0.14 -3.90 17.99
C TRP A 8 -0.60 -3.82 19.33
N GLY A 9 -0.04 -3.08 20.29
CA GLY A 9 -0.73 -2.65 21.50
C GLY A 9 -1.85 -1.64 21.20
N ARG A 10 -2.69 -1.36 22.21
CA ARG A 10 -3.83 -0.43 22.13
C ARG A 10 -3.37 0.96 21.68
N SER A 11 -3.58 1.30 20.41
CA SER A 11 -3.28 2.63 19.87
C SER A 11 -4.39 3.59 20.27
N VAL A 12 -4.03 4.70 20.93
CA VAL A 12 -4.88 5.89 20.96
C VAL A 12 -5.01 6.41 19.53
N ALA A 13 -6.21 6.78 19.11
CA ALA A 13 -6.47 7.26 17.76
C ALA A 13 -5.72 8.58 17.54
N SER A 14 -4.50 8.52 17.01
CA SER A 14 -3.84 9.70 16.46
C SER A 14 -4.43 9.93 15.07
N GLY A 15 -5.27 10.94 14.91
CA GLY A 15 -5.83 11.35 13.60
C GLY A 15 -4.80 11.96 12.64
N GLY A 16 -3.53 11.58 12.77
CA GLY A 16 -2.45 12.02 11.90
C GLY A 16 -2.29 11.07 10.72
N ASN A 17 -1.88 11.62 9.57
CA ASN A 17 -1.52 10.82 8.42
C ASN A 17 -0.23 10.02 8.71
N LEU A 18 -0.31 8.70 8.66
CA LEU A 18 0.80 7.76 8.88
C LEU A 18 1.31 7.14 7.57
N ASN A 19 0.92 7.69 6.41
CA ASN A 19 1.36 7.20 5.11
C ASN A 19 2.86 7.44 4.91
N HIS A 20 3.57 6.41 4.46
CA HIS A 20 4.97 6.50 4.04
C HIS A 20 5.06 6.56 2.52
N LEU A 21 5.44 7.73 1.99
CA LEU A 21 5.61 7.96 0.55
C LEU A 21 7.09 7.79 0.15
N HIS A 22 7.34 7.05 -0.94
CA HIS A 22 8.66 6.91 -1.54
C HIS A 22 8.60 7.17 -3.04
N ALA A 23 9.62 7.85 -3.58
CA ALA A 23 9.76 8.09 -5.01
C ALA A 23 11.13 7.58 -5.48
N VAL A 24 11.15 6.95 -6.66
CA VAL A 24 12.38 6.47 -7.29
C VAL A 24 12.40 6.87 -8.76
N GLN A 25 13.56 7.36 -9.23
CA GLN A 25 13.79 7.63 -10.63
C GLN A 25 14.58 6.48 -11.24
N LEU A 26 14.03 5.85 -12.27
CA LEU A 26 14.69 4.77 -13.00
C LEU A 26 15.25 5.33 -14.31
N LYS A 27 16.55 5.08 -14.56
CA LYS A 27 17.18 5.38 -15.86
C LYS A 27 17.00 4.19 -16.79
N GLY A 28 16.61 4.44 -18.04
CA GLY A 28 16.50 3.39 -19.05
C GLY A 28 15.31 3.59 -19.98
N PRO A 29 14.99 2.57 -20.80
CA PRO A 29 13.78 2.58 -21.61
C PRO A 29 12.53 2.64 -20.73
N ARG A 30 11.37 2.89 -21.35
CA ARG A 30 10.08 2.91 -20.66
C ARG A 30 9.92 1.67 -19.77
N LEU A 31 9.47 1.89 -18.54
CA LEU A 31 9.24 0.84 -17.56
C LEU A 31 8.26 -0.21 -18.13
N ASP A 32 8.68 -1.48 -18.10
CA ASP A 32 7.81 -2.59 -18.51
C ASP A 32 6.81 -2.90 -17.39
N MET A 33 5.58 -2.41 -17.57
CA MET A 33 4.50 -2.55 -16.59
C MET A 33 4.09 -4.02 -16.36
N LYS A 34 4.25 -4.90 -17.35
CA LYS A 34 3.96 -6.34 -17.17
C LYS A 34 4.99 -6.98 -16.25
N ARG A 35 6.27 -6.66 -16.45
CA ARG A 35 7.34 -7.15 -15.56
C ARG A 35 7.22 -6.57 -14.16
N LEU A 36 6.82 -5.30 -14.02
CA LEU A 36 6.54 -4.70 -12.72
C LEU A 36 5.42 -5.44 -11.99
N ARG A 37 4.30 -5.73 -12.66
CA ARG A 37 3.19 -6.52 -12.10
C ARG A 37 3.67 -7.87 -11.57
N VAL A 38 4.42 -8.62 -12.39
CA VAL A 38 4.94 -9.94 -11.98
C VAL A 38 5.87 -9.83 -10.77
N ALA A 39 6.70 -8.80 -10.70
CA ALA A 39 7.57 -8.57 -9.55
C ALA A 39 6.77 -8.27 -8.27
N LEU A 40 5.74 -7.42 -8.36
CA LEU A 40 4.85 -7.13 -7.23
C LEU A 40 4.04 -8.35 -6.79
N ASP A 41 3.57 -9.18 -7.72
CA ASP A 41 2.83 -10.40 -7.37
C ASP A 41 3.71 -11.40 -6.62
N ARG A 42 4.98 -11.53 -7.03
CA ARG A 42 5.99 -12.32 -6.29
C ARG A 42 6.25 -11.77 -4.89
N LEU A 43 6.38 -10.44 -4.77
CA LEU A 43 6.61 -9.80 -3.48
C LEU A 43 5.42 -10.00 -2.53
N GLN A 44 4.19 -9.87 -3.04
CA GLN A 44 2.96 -10.14 -2.27
C GLN A 44 2.88 -11.60 -1.83
N ALA A 45 3.26 -12.55 -2.70
CA ALA A 45 3.28 -13.97 -2.34
C ALA A 45 4.35 -14.29 -1.27
N GLN A 46 5.49 -13.61 -1.31
CA GLN A 46 6.56 -13.77 -0.31
C GLN A 46 6.24 -13.09 1.03
N HIS A 47 5.45 -12.01 1.00
CA HIS A 47 5.14 -11.20 2.18
C HIS A 47 3.62 -11.00 2.33
N PRO A 48 2.90 -11.97 2.95
CA PRO A 48 1.45 -11.90 3.13
C PRO A 48 0.96 -10.64 3.86
N ARG A 49 1.83 -10.04 4.70
CA ARG A 49 1.53 -8.79 5.42
C ARG A 49 1.30 -7.58 4.51
N LEU A 50 1.78 -7.59 3.27
CA LEU A 50 1.52 -6.51 2.30
C LEU A 50 0.05 -6.40 1.92
N ARG A 51 -0.74 -7.44 2.17
CA ARG A 51 -2.19 -7.45 1.94
C ARG A 51 -2.98 -7.64 3.23
N ALA A 52 -2.37 -7.40 4.39
CA ALA A 52 -3.06 -7.53 5.66
C ALA A 52 -4.02 -6.35 5.87
N ARG A 53 -5.28 -6.65 6.17
CA ARG A 53 -6.27 -5.69 6.61
C ARG A 53 -6.48 -5.82 8.11
N LEU A 54 -6.42 -4.69 8.82
CA LEU A 54 -6.74 -4.63 10.24
C LEU A 54 -8.26 -4.80 10.44
N CYS A 55 -8.61 -5.76 11.28
CA CYS A 55 -9.99 -6.05 11.65
C CYS A 55 -10.12 -6.06 13.18
N PHE A 56 -11.35 -5.85 13.64
CA PHE A 56 -11.71 -5.84 15.06
C PHE A 56 -12.83 -6.86 15.29
N ASP A 57 -12.77 -7.60 16.40
CA ASP A 57 -13.87 -8.46 16.82
C ASP A 57 -14.87 -7.69 17.69
N ALA A 58 -15.96 -8.36 18.09
CA ALA A 58 -16.99 -7.78 18.95
C ALA A 58 -16.46 -7.42 20.36
N CYS A 59 -15.31 -7.97 20.76
CA CYS A 59 -14.66 -7.72 22.04
C CYS A 59 -13.56 -6.64 21.94
N GLY A 60 -13.35 -6.05 20.76
CA GLY A 60 -12.32 -5.05 20.52
C GLY A 60 -10.90 -5.62 20.41
N GLN A 61 -10.74 -6.93 20.23
CA GLN A 61 -9.44 -7.50 19.88
C GLN A 61 -9.12 -7.24 18.41
N HIS A 62 -7.85 -6.94 18.17
CA HIS A 62 -7.34 -6.65 16.84
C HIS A 62 -6.83 -7.94 16.21
N TYR A 63 -7.07 -8.13 14.92
CA TYR A 63 -6.46 -9.20 14.14
C TYR A 63 -6.24 -8.76 12.70
N LEU A 64 -5.36 -9.48 12.00
CA LEU A 64 -5.08 -9.24 10.59
C LEU A 64 -5.72 -10.33 9.75
N VAL A 65 -6.42 -9.92 8.70
CA VAL A 65 -6.95 -10.80 7.66
C VAL A 65 -6.21 -10.51 6.37
N GLU A 66 -5.76 -11.55 5.68
CA GLU A 66 -5.18 -11.39 4.35
C GLU A 66 -6.28 -11.04 3.34
N ASP A 67 -6.09 -9.90 2.65
CA ASP A 67 -6.82 -9.53 1.45
C ASP A 67 -6.16 -10.18 0.23
N LYS A 68 -6.97 -10.79 -0.64
CA LYS A 68 -6.48 -11.38 -1.89
C LYS A 68 -6.55 -10.43 -3.08
N THR A 69 -7.03 -9.21 -2.85
CA THR A 69 -7.10 -8.17 -3.86
C THR A 69 -5.68 -7.80 -4.32
N PRO A 70 -5.40 -7.82 -5.63
CA PRO A 70 -4.09 -7.39 -6.14
C PRO A 70 -3.82 -5.92 -5.81
N LEU A 71 -2.59 -5.60 -5.43
CA LEU A 71 -2.19 -4.20 -5.23
C LEU A 71 -2.40 -3.39 -6.52
N PRO A 72 -3.01 -2.20 -6.45
CA PRO A 72 -3.26 -1.37 -7.63
C PRO A 72 -1.93 -0.82 -8.18
N ILE A 73 -1.83 -0.73 -9.50
CA ILE A 73 -0.74 -0.06 -10.19
C ILE A 73 -1.39 0.94 -11.14
N TYR A 74 -1.02 2.21 -11.01
CA TYR A 74 -1.49 3.28 -11.88
C TYR A 74 -0.36 3.70 -12.81
N GLU A 75 -0.63 3.71 -14.11
CA GLU A 75 0.29 4.23 -15.11
C GLU A 75 -0.20 5.60 -15.56
N LYS A 76 0.67 6.60 -15.44
CA LYS A 76 0.43 7.97 -15.91
C LYS A 76 1.54 8.37 -16.85
N MET A 77 1.18 8.93 -17.99
CA MET A 77 2.11 9.49 -18.95
C MET A 77 2.11 11.01 -18.78
N GLY A 78 3.25 11.57 -18.39
CA GLY A 78 3.43 13.01 -18.22
C GLY A 78 4.74 13.47 -18.83
N GLN A 79 4.79 14.74 -19.26
CA GLN A 79 6.03 15.38 -19.74
C GLN A 79 6.82 16.03 -18.60
N ASP A 80 6.16 16.36 -17.49
CA ASP A 80 6.77 17.00 -16.32
C ASP A 80 6.63 16.12 -15.08
N LEU A 81 7.78 15.72 -14.51
CA LEU A 81 7.88 14.90 -13.31
C LEU A 81 7.45 15.67 -12.05
N ALA A 82 7.62 16.99 -12.03
CA ALA A 82 7.33 17.82 -10.85
C ALA A 82 5.83 17.91 -10.54
N THR A 83 5.00 17.78 -11.57
CA THR A 83 3.53 17.88 -11.45
C THR A 83 2.83 16.53 -11.54
N MET A 84 3.56 15.45 -11.88
CA MET A 84 2.97 14.16 -12.22
C MET A 84 2.30 13.45 -11.05
N ASN A 85 2.76 13.68 -9.82
CA ASN A 85 2.29 13.00 -8.60
C ASN A 85 1.40 13.87 -7.70
N LEU A 86 1.14 15.14 -8.05
CA LEU A 86 0.40 16.06 -7.19
C LEU A 86 -1.02 15.60 -6.89
N ASP A 87 -1.67 14.93 -7.85
CA ASP A 87 -2.98 14.31 -7.68
C ASP A 87 -2.95 13.10 -6.72
N LEU A 88 -1.91 12.28 -6.81
CA LEU A 88 -1.72 11.13 -5.93
C LEU A 88 -1.40 11.59 -4.50
N GLU A 89 -0.52 12.57 -4.35
CA GLU A 89 -0.19 13.19 -3.07
C GLU A 89 -1.43 13.83 -2.44
N ALA A 90 -2.21 14.58 -3.22
CA ALA A 90 -3.47 15.17 -2.73
C ALA A 90 -4.44 14.10 -2.24
N ALA A 91 -4.63 13.00 -2.97
CA ALA A 91 -5.51 11.90 -2.56
C ALA A 91 -5.02 11.18 -1.29
N LEU A 92 -3.71 11.05 -1.11
CA LEU A 92 -3.08 10.37 0.04
C LEU A 92 -2.92 11.27 1.28
N LEU A 93 -3.11 12.59 1.13
CA LEU A 93 -3.04 13.58 2.20
C LEU A 93 -4.40 13.91 2.82
N ILE A 94 -5.50 13.42 2.26
CA ILE A 94 -6.84 13.60 2.85
C ILE A 94 -6.87 12.81 4.17
N PRO A 95 -7.19 13.44 5.32
CA PRO A 95 -7.39 12.73 6.57
C PRO A 95 -8.60 11.79 6.40
N GLY A 96 -8.37 10.50 6.61
CA GLY A 96 -9.40 9.46 6.64
C GLY A 96 -10.22 9.48 7.92
#